data_AF-A0A946WUI4-F1
#
_entry.id   AF-A0A946WUI4-F1
#
_cell.length_a   1.000
_cell.length_b   1.000
_cell.length_c   1.000
_cell.angle_alpha   90.00
_cell.angle_beta   90.00
_cell.angle_gamma   90.00
#
_symmetry.space_group_name_H-M   'P 1'
#
loop_
_entity.id
_entity.type
_entity.pdbx_description
1 polymer ?
#
loop_
_entity_poly.entity_id
_entity_poly.type
_entity_poly.pdbx_seq_one_letter_code
_entity_poly.pdbx_strand_id
1 'polypeptide(L)' 'YSDYGASEWIVNGKNGFVVNEFDEVINIVNKLIDNNHLLQSCSKSVVCLSQEFSWKNKIKFWEDEINNILND' A
#
# COMPACT_ATOMS: atom_id res chain seq x y z
N TYR A 1 0.38 17.53 9.56
CA TYR A 1 1.22 17.22 8.38
C TYR A 1 0.28 16.96 7.20
N SER A 2 0.57 17.43 5.98
CA SER A 2 -0.17 16.94 4.80
C SER A 2 0.27 15.52 4.50
N ASP A 3 -0.66 14.64 4.15
CA ASP A 3 -0.40 13.21 3.90
C ASP A 3 0.33 12.93 2.57
N TYR A 4 0.59 13.95 1.75
CA TYR A 4 1.19 13.83 0.42
C TYR A 4 0.44 12.84 -0.50
N GLY A 5 -0.89 12.75 -0.36
CA GLY A 5 -1.71 11.80 -1.12
C GLY A 5 -1.61 10.36 -0.61
N ALA A 6 -0.90 10.11 0.51
CA ALA A 6 -0.79 8.77 1.08
C ALA A 6 -2.16 8.16 1.42
N SER A 7 -3.15 8.99 1.80
CA SER A 7 -4.50 8.50 2.08
C SER A 7 -5.24 7.96 0.85
N GLU A 8 -4.76 8.23 -0.36
CA GLU A 8 -5.32 7.67 -1.60
C GLU A 8 -4.96 6.19 -1.79
N TRP A 9 -3.84 5.76 -1.21
CA TRP A 9 -3.30 4.40 -1.39
C TRP A 9 -3.26 3.60 -0.09
N ILE A 10 -3.17 4.28 1.05
CA ILE A 10 -3.07 3.69 2.39
C ILE A 10 -4.43 3.73 3.08
N VAL A 11 -4.87 2.57 3.53
CA VAL A 11 -6.02 2.35 4.39
C VAL A 11 -5.50 1.93 5.77
N ASN A 12 -5.77 2.77 6.77
CA ASN A 12 -5.28 2.58 8.14
C ASN A 12 -5.63 1.19 8.70
N GLY A 13 -4.61 0.47 9.17
CA GLY A 13 -4.76 -0.88 9.73
C GLY A 13 -4.97 -2.00 8.72
N LYS A 14 -4.98 -1.68 7.41
CA LYS A 14 -5.03 -2.67 6.33
C LYS A 14 -3.69 -2.82 5.65
N ASN A 15 -3.11 -1.75 5.12
CA ASN A 15 -1.87 -1.77 4.33
C ASN A 15 -0.87 -0.67 4.74
N GLY A 16 -1.17 0.06 5.82
CA GLY A 16 -0.30 1.06 6.41
C GLY A 16 -1.06 1.92 7.42
N PHE A 17 -0.46 3.05 7.78
CA PHE A 17 -1.08 4.06 8.61
C PHE A 17 -0.67 5.46 8.16
N VAL A 18 -1.65 6.35 8.06
CA VAL A 18 -1.49 7.79 7.84
C VAL A 18 -1.97 8.48 9.11
N VAL A 19 -1.09 9.30 9.69
CA VAL A 19 -1.32 10.04 10.94
C VAL A 19 -0.84 11.48 10.82
N ASN A 20 -1.37 12.36 11.65
CA ASN A 20 -1.14 13.79 11.60
C ASN A 20 -0.16 14.28 12.67
N GLU A 21 -0.06 13.54 13.78
CA GLU A 21 0.70 13.90 14.96
C GLU A 21 1.70 12.80 15.36
N PHE A 22 2.79 13.21 16.01
CA PHE A 22 3.84 12.29 16.45
C PHE A 22 3.33 11.28 17.49
N ASP A 23 2.44 11.71 18.39
CA ASP A 23 1.88 10.83 19.42
C ASP A 23 1.03 9.70 18.83
N GLU A 24 0.38 9.93 17.70
CA GLU A 24 -0.33 8.88 16.96
C GLU A 24 0.63 7.82 16.42
N VAL A 25 1.85 8.21 16.01
CA VAL A 25 2.89 7.25 15.60
C VAL A 25 3.27 6.34 16.77
N ILE A 26 3.50 6.91 17.96
CA ILE A 26 3.84 6.14 19.17
C ILE A 26 2.72 5.15 19.48
N ASN A 27 1.47 5.62 19.47
CA ASN A 27 0.31 4.77 19.74
C ASN A 27 0.19 3.62 18.74
N ILE A 28 0.46 3.87 17.45
CA ILE A 28 0.42 2.83 16.42
C ILE A 28 1.55 1.83 16.60
N VAL A 29 2.78 2.28 16.88
CA VAL A 29 3.92 1.39 17.13
C VAL A 29 3.64 0.47 18.30
N ASN A 30 3.15 1.00 19.43
CA ASN A 30 2.76 0.19 20.59
C ASN A 30 1.65 -0.80 20.23
N LYS A 31 0.61 -0.34 19.51
CA LYS A 31 -0.48 -1.22 19.04
C LYS A 31 0.03 -2.36 18.15
N LEU A 32 1.04 -2.12 17.31
CA LEU A 32 1.63 -3.15 16.44
C LEU A 32 2.50 -4.14 17.22
N ILE A 33 3.21 -3.67 18.24
CA ILE A 33 3.98 -4.51 19.17
C ILE A 33 3.03 -5.45 19.93
N ASP A 34 1.92 -4.92 20.44
CA ASP A 34 0.96 -5.68 21.25
C ASP A 34 0.05 -6.59 20.42
N ASN A 35 -0.06 -6.35 19.11
CA ASN A 35 -0.94 -7.09 18.23
C ASN A 35 -0.20 -7.64 17.00
N ASN A 36 0.45 -8.77 17.19
CA ASN A 36 1.20 -9.46 16.14
C ASN A 36 0.32 -9.83 14.91
N HIS A 37 -0.96 -10.11 15.10
CA HIS A 37 -1.88 -10.39 14.00
C HIS A 37 -2.10 -9.15 13.11
N LEU A 38 -2.30 -7.97 13.72
CA LEU A 38 -2.41 -6.71 13.00
C LEU A 38 -1.12 -6.41 12.23
N LEU A 39 0.04 -6.57 12.86
CA LEU A 39 1.33 -6.39 12.20
C LEU A 39 1.48 -7.31 10.98
N GLN A 40 1.19 -8.60 11.15
CA GLN A 40 1.35 -9.58 10.07
C GLN A 40 0.36 -9.36 8.92
N SER A 41 -0.90 -9.07 9.23
CA SER A 41 -1.93 -8.80 8.20
C SER A 41 -1.63 -7.52 7.44
N CYS A 42 -1.17 -6.47 8.12
CA CYS A 42 -0.76 -5.22 7.50
C CYS A 42 0.46 -5.41 6.58
N SER A 43 1.47 -6.16 7.06
CA SER A 43 2.67 -6.47 6.28
C SER A 43 2.37 -7.29 5.02
N LYS A 44 1.46 -8.27 5.09
CA LYS A 44 1.05 -9.04 3.91
C LYS A 44 0.31 -8.16 2.89
N SER A 45 -0.60 -7.33 3.38
CA SER A 45 -1.42 -6.48 2.52
C SER A 45 -0.61 -5.39 1.79
N VAL A 46 0.44 -4.84 2.43
CA VAL A 46 1.31 -3.86 1.76
C VAL A 46 2.14 -4.50 0.63
N VAL A 47 2.51 -5.78 0.75
CA VAL A 47 3.14 -6.51 -0.36
C VAL A 47 2.20 -6.62 -1.56
N CYS A 48 0.93 -6.95 -1.35
CA CYS A 48 -0.07 -6.96 -2.43
C CYS A 48 -0.22 -5.58 -3.07
N LEU A 49 -0.36 -4.52 -2.26
CA LEU A 49 -0.42 -3.15 -2.76
C LEU A 49 0.81 -2.80 -3.62
N SER A 50 2.02 -3.17 -3.16
CA SER A 50 3.26 -2.87 -3.90
C SER A 50 3.29 -3.50 -5.29
N GLN A 51 2.61 -4.63 -5.50
CA GLN A 51 2.53 -5.30 -6.80
C GLN A 51 1.65 -4.52 -7.79
N GLU A 52 0.64 -3.79 -7.31
CA GLU A 52 -0.21 -2.92 -8.12
C GLU A 52 0.56 -1.71 -8.66
N PHE A 53 1.59 -1.26 -7.95
CA PHE A 53 2.45 -0.14 -8.36
C PHE A 53 3.78 -0.58 -8.99
N SER A 54 3.98 -1.89 -9.15
CA SER A 54 5.19 -2.44 -9.76
C SER A 54 5.29 -2.01 -11.22
N TRP A 55 6.33 -1.24 -11.56
CA TRP A 55 6.59 -0.80 -12.93
C TRP A 55 6.72 -1.96 -13.90
N LYS A 56 7.34 -3.07 -13.46
CA LYS A 56 7.44 -4.29 -14.27
C LYS A 56 6.05 -4.79 -14.68
N ASN A 57 5.11 -4.82 -13.73
CA ASN A 57 3.75 -5.29 -14.00
C ASN A 57 2.97 -4.29 -14.86
N LYS A 58 3.15 -2.99 -14.61
CA LYS A 58 2.49 -1.91 -15.37
C LYS A 58 2.94 -1.86 -16.82
N ILE A 59 4.25 -1.93 -17.07
CA ILE A 59 4.81 -1.95 -18.42
C ILE A 59 4.27 -3.15 -19.19
N LYS A 60 4.34 -4.35 -18.59
CA LYS A 60 3.81 -5.56 -19.23
C LYS A 60 2.33 -5.46 -19.55
N PHE A 61 1.52 -4.94 -18.61
CA PHE A 61 0.10 -4.72 -18.84
C PHE A 61 -0.14 -3.80 -20.04
N TRP A 62 0.61 -2.69 -20.16
CA TRP A 62 0.49 -1.80 -21.31
C TRP A 62 0.96 -2.43 -22.62
N GLU A 63 2.04 -3.20 -22.61
CA GLU A 63 2.52 -3.95 -23.78
C GLU A 63 1.44 -4.92 -24.28
N ASP A 64 0.82 -5.67 -23.37
CA ASP A 64 -0.26 -6.61 -23.69
C ASP A 64 -1.48 -5.88 -24.30
N GLU A 65 -1.90 -4.76 -23.72
CA GLU A 65 -3.02 -3.94 -24.25
C GLU A 65 -2.71 -3.34 -25.63
N ILE A 66 -1.50 -2.83 -25.84
CA ILE A 66 -1.07 -2.31 -27.16
C ILE A 66 -1.09 -3.43 -28.21
N ASN A 67 -0.59 -4.60 -27.86
CA ASN A 67 -0.60 -5.76 -28.75
C ASN A 67 -2.03 -6.22 -29.08
N ASN A 68 -2.96 -6.17 -28.13
CA ASN A 68 -4.37 -6.49 -28.39
C ASN A 68 -4.95 -5.52 -29.42
N ILE A 69 -4.76 -4.21 -29.23
CA ILE A 69 -5.27 -3.17 -30.14
C ILE A 69 -4.68 -3.30 -31.56
N LEU A 70 -3.40 -3.69 -31.67
CA LEU A 70 -2.72 -3.80 -32.96
C LEU A 70 -3.01 -5.11 -33.72
N ASN A 71 -3.47 -6.15 -33.02
CA ASN A 71 -3.75 -7.46 -33.61
C ASN A 71 -5.26 -7.72 -33.82
N ASP A 72 -6.12 -6.78 -33.45
CA ASP A 72 -7.55 -6.71 -33.82
C ASP A 72 -7.76 -6.03 -35.19
#